data_AF-A0AA88T2E3-F1
#
_entry.id   AF-A0AA88T2E3-F1
#
_cell.length_a   1.000
_cell.length_b   1.000
_cell.length_c   1.000
_cell.angle_alpha   90.00
_cell.angle_beta   90.00
_cell.angle_gamma   90.00
#
_symmetry.space_group_name_H-M   'P 1'
#
loop_
_entity.id
_entity.type
_entity.pdbx_description
1 polymer ?
#
loop_
_entity_poly.entity_id
_entity_poly.type
_entity_poly.pdbx_seq_one_letter_code
_entity_poly.pdbx_strand_id
1 'polypeptide(L)'
;MNGGSRTRGQADGFGLEILPKLKDVKSRDNRISLVDYVVSYYLHNVDKNAGTDKSTLPLPEPQDVFLAAQVRFDDLNRDLRQLGRDLTRCQKDIESVCADSPEEHLQPFKDKMEAFVLSAQKEHGQTSCHLTTVQRSFQDLVVYFGLKPKAGDKEVTAGHFFTLWFEFCADFKARWKRENKSISKQRLKEAQMSVKRITGEKKVETRKINPNSLKERLRQKEASVSES
;
A
#
# COMPACT_ATOMS: atom_id res chain seq x y z
N MET A 1 14.93 25.61 -3.70
CA MET A 1 14.57 25.69 -2.26
C MET A 1 15.80 25.82 -1.36
N ASN A 2 16.91 25.09 -1.59
CA ASN A 2 18.12 25.16 -0.74
C ASN A 2 19.32 25.89 -1.39
N GLY A 3 19.08 26.79 -2.36
CA GLY A 3 20.15 27.50 -3.07
C GLY A 3 20.95 28.39 -2.11
N GLY A 4 22.29 28.42 -2.28
CA GLY A 4 23.18 29.25 -1.47
C GLY A 4 23.54 28.68 -0.09
N SER A 5 22.95 27.57 0.35
CA SER A 5 23.39 26.89 1.57
C SER A 5 24.62 26.03 1.31
N ARG A 6 25.76 26.34 1.95
CA ARG A 6 27.00 25.55 1.85
C ARG A 6 26.87 24.14 2.45
N THR A 7 25.89 23.92 3.32
CA THR A 7 25.70 22.65 4.05
C THR A 7 24.46 21.87 3.60
N ARG A 8 23.49 22.51 2.93
CA ARG A 8 22.22 21.88 2.49
C ARG A 8 21.89 22.08 1.01
N GLY A 9 22.69 22.87 0.30
CA GLY A 9 22.58 23.06 -1.14
C GLY A 9 23.33 21.98 -1.92
N GLN A 10 22.86 21.67 -3.12
CA GLN A 10 23.51 20.71 -4.05
C GLN A 10 23.80 19.33 -3.42
N ALA A 11 22.89 18.81 -2.61
CA ALA A 11 23.06 17.50 -2.00
C ALA A 11 22.81 16.36 -3.00
N ASP A 12 23.66 15.34 -2.99
CA ASP A 12 23.50 14.10 -3.78
C ASP A 12 22.44 13.16 -3.19
N GLY A 13 22.02 13.41 -1.95
CA GLY A 13 21.02 12.63 -1.25
C GLY A 13 20.55 13.32 0.03
N PHE A 14 19.63 12.68 0.74
CA PHE A 14 19.11 13.14 2.02
C PHE A 14 18.87 11.97 2.96
N GLY A 15 19.00 12.21 4.27
CA GLY A 15 18.65 11.22 5.29
C GLY A 15 17.15 10.97 5.33
N LEU A 16 16.76 9.72 5.62
CA LEU A 16 15.37 9.28 5.64
C LEU A 16 14.51 10.04 6.67
N GLU A 17 15.14 10.64 7.69
CA GLU A 17 14.51 11.44 8.75
C GLU A 17 13.87 12.73 8.24
N ILE A 18 14.13 13.11 6.98
CA ILE A 18 13.46 14.24 6.35
C ILE A 18 12.04 13.91 5.88
N LEU A 19 11.73 12.64 5.60
CA LEU A 19 10.46 12.26 4.96
C LEU A 19 9.23 12.74 5.77
N PRO A 20 9.14 12.50 7.09
CA PRO A 20 7.99 12.98 7.85
C PRO A 20 7.92 14.51 7.98
N LYS A 21 9.04 15.20 7.81
CA LYS A 21 9.16 16.66 7.96
C LYS A 21 8.72 17.42 6.72
N LEU A 22 8.50 16.74 5.58
CA LEU A 22 8.03 17.38 4.35
C LEU A 22 6.65 18.02 4.52
N LYS A 23 5.85 17.56 5.48
CA LYS A 23 4.58 18.19 5.82
C LYS A 23 4.72 19.55 6.50
N ASP A 24 5.85 19.80 7.15
CA ASP A 24 6.11 21.02 7.93
C ASP A 24 6.67 22.16 7.09
N VAL A 25 7.19 21.85 5.89
CA VAL A 25 7.61 22.85 4.91
C VAL A 25 6.38 23.36 4.17
N LYS A 26 6.04 24.64 4.33
CA LYS A 26 4.80 25.23 3.82
C LYS A 26 5.05 26.33 2.78
N SER A 27 4.05 26.59 1.96
CA SER A 27 3.99 27.77 1.09
C SER A 27 3.97 29.07 1.91
N ARG A 28 4.27 30.20 1.27
CA ARG A 28 4.27 31.53 1.91
C ARG A 28 2.94 31.88 2.59
N ASP A 29 1.84 31.42 2.02
CA ASP A 29 0.48 31.63 2.53
C ASP A 29 -0.02 30.50 3.44
N ASN A 30 0.84 29.53 3.76
CA ASN A 30 0.57 28.39 4.63
C ASN A 30 -0.59 27.48 4.17
N ARG A 31 -0.95 27.52 2.89
CA ARG A 31 -2.08 26.73 2.34
C ARG A 31 -1.67 25.32 1.90
N ILE A 32 -0.45 25.17 1.38
CA ILE A 32 0.06 23.89 0.89
C ILE A 32 1.40 23.56 1.56
N SER A 33 1.63 22.28 1.81
CA SER A 33 2.93 21.77 2.24
C SER A 33 3.76 21.24 1.08
N LEU A 34 5.04 20.96 1.33
CA LEU A 34 5.91 20.34 0.33
C LEU A 34 5.41 18.92 -0.02
N VAL A 35 4.88 18.16 0.94
CA VAL A 35 4.24 16.86 0.63
C VAL A 35 2.98 17.03 -0.24
N ASP A 36 2.17 18.08 -0.01
CA ASP A 36 1.03 18.38 -0.90
C ASP A 36 1.51 18.64 -2.33
N TYR A 37 2.56 19.44 -2.48
CA TYR A 37 3.14 19.76 -3.78
C TYR A 37 3.70 18.52 -4.48
N VAL A 38 4.46 17.67 -3.78
CA VAL A 38 5.02 16.44 -4.35
C VAL A 38 3.90 15.50 -4.84
N VAL A 39 2.84 15.32 -4.04
CA VAL A 39 1.70 14.49 -4.42
C VAL A 39 0.97 15.05 -5.63
N SER A 40 0.70 16.36 -5.64
CA SER A 40 0.04 17.02 -6.77
C SER A 40 0.89 16.92 -8.03
N TYR A 41 2.20 17.14 -7.93
CA TYR A 41 3.13 17.01 -9.05
C TYR A 41 3.14 15.58 -9.60
N TYR A 42 3.24 14.56 -8.73
CA TYR A 42 3.19 13.16 -9.14
C TYR A 42 1.89 12.84 -9.91
N LEU A 43 0.74 13.25 -9.38
CA LEU A 43 -0.55 12.96 -10.02
C LEU A 43 -0.73 13.68 -11.35
N HIS A 44 -0.25 14.92 -11.48
CA HIS A 44 -0.42 15.68 -12.72
C HIS A 44 0.60 15.33 -13.80
N ASN A 45 1.80 14.86 -13.43
CA ASN A 45 2.92 14.72 -14.37
C ASN A 45 3.42 13.28 -14.53
N VAL A 46 3.12 12.38 -13.59
CA VAL A 46 3.65 11.00 -13.58
C VAL A 46 2.53 9.97 -13.71
N ASP A 47 1.46 10.12 -12.92
CA ASP A 47 0.33 9.19 -12.95
C ASP A 47 -0.62 9.46 -14.13
N LYS A 48 -0.46 8.64 -15.17
CA LYS A 48 -1.32 8.70 -16.39
C LYS A 48 -2.80 8.44 -16.09
N ASN A 49 -3.10 7.76 -14.99
CA ASN A 49 -4.45 7.38 -14.59
C ASN A 49 -5.01 8.27 -13.47
N ALA A 50 -4.35 9.37 -13.12
CA ALA A 50 -4.79 10.27 -12.06
C ALA A 50 -6.25 10.69 -12.23
N GLY A 51 -7.00 10.72 -11.13
CA GLY A 51 -8.43 11.03 -11.09
C GLY A 51 -9.36 9.90 -11.55
N THR A 52 -8.83 8.69 -11.77
CA THR A 52 -9.61 7.49 -12.11
C THR A 52 -9.43 6.39 -11.06
N ASP A 53 -10.27 5.36 -11.13
CA ASP A 53 -10.17 4.13 -10.36
C ASP A 53 -8.91 3.30 -10.67
N LYS A 54 -8.23 3.58 -11.79
CA LYS A 54 -6.98 2.92 -12.20
C LYS A 54 -5.72 3.59 -11.64
N SER A 55 -5.86 4.71 -10.93
CA SER A 55 -4.74 5.35 -10.23
C SER A 55 -4.35 4.50 -9.02
N THR A 56 -3.07 4.11 -8.95
CA THR A 56 -2.53 3.29 -7.86
C THR A 56 -1.61 4.13 -6.98
N LEU A 57 -1.63 3.85 -5.66
CA LEU A 57 -0.73 4.51 -4.72
C LEU A 57 0.72 4.06 -5.03
N PRO A 58 1.67 4.98 -5.26
CA PRO A 58 3.06 4.62 -5.60
C PRO A 58 3.92 4.24 -4.40
N LEU A 59 3.33 4.20 -3.20
CA LEU A 59 4.02 3.92 -1.95
C LEU A 59 3.38 2.69 -1.28
N PRO A 60 4.12 1.99 -0.39
CA PRO A 60 3.55 0.94 0.43
C PRO A 60 2.33 1.41 1.22
N GLU A 61 1.45 0.47 1.49
CA GLU A 61 0.29 0.72 2.35
C GLU A 61 0.73 1.12 3.76
N PRO A 62 0.27 2.27 4.30
CA PRO A 62 0.71 2.72 5.62
C PRO A 62 0.47 1.69 6.71
N GLN A 63 -0.61 0.91 6.61
CA GLN A 63 -0.91 -0.14 7.59
C GLN A 63 0.16 -1.25 7.61
N ASP A 64 0.63 -1.68 6.44
CA ASP A 64 1.65 -2.72 6.34
C ASP A 64 2.99 -2.22 6.90
N VAL A 65 3.34 -0.97 6.60
CA VAL A 65 4.54 -0.32 7.15
C VAL A 65 4.43 -0.17 8.67
N PHE A 66 3.25 0.19 9.18
CA PHE A 66 3.01 0.28 10.61
C PHE A 66 3.21 -1.07 11.31
N LEU A 67 2.71 -2.17 10.74
CA LEU A 67 2.91 -3.51 11.28
C LEU A 67 4.39 -3.91 11.25
N ALA A 68 5.10 -3.60 10.17
CA ALA A 68 6.55 -3.83 10.08
C ALA A 68 7.33 -3.06 11.16
N ALA A 69 6.87 -1.85 11.54
CA ALA A 69 7.47 -1.07 12.62
C ALA A 69 7.30 -1.71 14.01
N GLN A 70 6.31 -2.59 14.21
CA GLN A 70 6.11 -3.31 15.48
C GLN A 70 7.02 -4.53 15.63
N VAL A 71 7.74 -4.92 14.58
CA VAL A 71 8.61 -6.10 14.61
C VAL A 71 9.80 -5.88 15.53
N ARG A 72 10.03 -6.83 16.44
CA ARG A 72 11.19 -6.88 17.33
C ARG A 72 11.98 -8.16 17.07
N PHE A 73 13.01 -8.06 16.25
CA PHE A 73 13.82 -9.22 15.85
C PHE A 73 14.46 -9.96 17.03
N ASP A 74 14.86 -9.24 18.09
CA ASP A 74 15.42 -9.86 19.29
C ASP A 74 14.42 -10.75 20.03
N ASP A 75 13.16 -10.33 20.07
CA ASP A 75 12.08 -11.10 20.69
C ASP A 75 11.77 -12.33 19.84
N LEU A 76 11.64 -12.16 18.52
CA LEU A 76 11.46 -13.29 17.60
C LEU A 76 12.60 -14.33 17.70
N ASN A 77 13.85 -13.87 17.77
CA ASN A 77 15.00 -14.75 17.94
C ASN A 77 15.03 -15.43 19.31
N ARG A 78 14.53 -14.78 20.37
CA ARG A 78 14.41 -15.36 21.71
C ARG A 78 13.35 -16.44 21.72
N ASP A 79 12.17 -16.14 21.20
CA ASP A 79 11.01 -17.03 21.18
C ASP A 79 11.29 -18.26 20.32
N LEU A 80 11.91 -18.08 19.16
CA LEU A 80 12.26 -19.20 18.28
C LEU A 80 13.35 -20.10 18.88
N ARG A 81 14.31 -19.55 19.62
CA ARG A 81 15.29 -20.34 20.38
C ARG A 81 14.62 -21.08 21.54
N GLN A 82 13.64 -20.48 22.20
CA GLN A 82 12.87 -21.13 23.27
C GLN A 82 12.08 -22.30 22.70
N LEU A 83 11.34 -22.11 21.60
CA LEU A 83 10.62 -23.16 20.90
C LEU A 83 11.54 -24.33 20.53
N GLY A 84 12.74 -24.06 20.03
CA GLY A 84 13.72 -25.11 19.72
C GLY A 84 14.16 -25.93 20.95
N ARG A 85 14.32 -25.28 22.11
CA ARG A 85 14.62 -25.97 23.37
C ARG A 85 13.44 -26.81 23.85
N ASP A 86 12.23 -26.28 23.76
CA ASP A 86 11.01 -26.98 24.18
C ASP A 86 10.74 -28.20 23.30
N LEU A 87 10.96 -28.11 21.99
CA LEU A 87 10.88 -29.24 21.07
C LEU A 87 11.93 -30.31 21.39
N THR A 88 13.16 -29.91 21.72
CA THR A 88 14.22 -30.84 22.12
C THR A 88 13.86 -31.57 23.42
N ARG A 89 13.28 -30.86 24.39
CA ARG A 89 12.80 -31.45 25.64
C ARG A 89 11.65 -32.41 25.37
N CYS A 90 10.66 -32.00 24.58
CA CYS A 90 9.52 -32.83 24.20
C CYS A 90 9.97 -34.13 23.52
N GLN A 91 10.94 -34.06 22.61
CA GLN A 91 11.52 -35.24 21.98
C GLN A 91 12.11 -36.21 23.02
N LYS A 92 12.90 -35.71 23.98
CA LYS A 92 13.48 -36.56 25.05
C LYS A 92 12.40 -37.19 25.94
N ASP A 93 11.36 -36.44 26.26
CA ASP A 93 10.24 -36.95 27.06
C ASP A 93 9.51 -38.07 26.31
N ILE A 94 9.30 -37.93 24.99
CA ILE A 94 8.73 -38.99 24.14
C ILE A 94 9.62 -40.23 24.09
N GLU A 95 10.93 -40.02 23.92
CA GLU A 95 11.93 -41.11 23.92
C GLU A 95 11.89 -41.88 25.24
N SER A 96 11.81 -41.20 26.39
CA SER A 96 11.65 -41.85 27.70
C SER A 96 10.36 -42.64 27.80
N VAL A 97 9.21 -42.04 27.44
CA VAL A 97 7.91 -42.72 27.50
C VAL A 97 7.90 -43.98 26.63
N CYS A 98 8.51 -43.92 25.44
CA CYS A 98 8.60 -45.07 24.55
C CYS A 98 9.57 -46.14 25.06
N ALA A 99 10.64 -45.76 25.75
CA ALA A 99 11.60 -46.70 26.34
C ALA A 99 11.03 -47.40 27.59
N ASP A 100 10.25 -46.68 28.40
CA ASP A 100 9.75 -47.16 29.69
C ASP A 100 8.41 -47.91 29.59
N SER A 101 7.75 -47.90 28.43
CA SER A 101 6.42 -48.52 28.23
C SER A 101 6.49 -49.89 27.55
N PRO A 102 5.63 -50.86 27.94
CA PRO A 102 5.47 -52.12 27.22
C PRO A 102 5.00 -51.91 25.77
N GLU A 103 5.46 -52.75 24.84
CA GLU A 103 5.18 -52.66 23.40
C GLU A 103 3.68 -52.59 23.08
N GLU A 104 2.87 -53.39 23.79
CA GLU A 104 1.41 -53.45 23.67
C GLU A 104 0.66 -52.18 24.09
N HIS A 105 1.35 -51.22 24.73
CA HIS A 105 0.79 -49.95 25.18
C HIS A 105 1.41 -48.73 24.50
N LEU A 106 2.38 -48.91 23.59
CA LEU A 106 3.05 -47.81 22.90
C LEU A 106 2.13 -47.05 21.95
N GLN A 107 1.22 -47.77 21.29
CA GLN A 107 0.37 -47.21 20.26
C GLN A 107 -0.98 -46.77 20.82
N PRO A 108 -1.53 -45.64 20.34
CA PRO A 108 -1.09 -44.83 19.20
C PRO A 108 -0.15 -43.66 19.57
N PHE A 109 0.35 -43.61 20.81
CA PHE A 109 1.12 -42.47 21.31
C PHE A 109 2.40 -42.26 20.50
N LYS A 110 3.21 -43.31 20.34
CA LYS A 110 4.49 -43.25 19.63
C LYS A 110 4.33 -42.69 18.22
N ASP A 111 3.47 -43.29 17.39
CA ASP A 111 3.28 -42.86 16.00
C ASP A 111 2.83 -41.40 15.89
N LYS A 112 1.88 -40.98 16.74
CA LYS A 112 1.38 -39.60 16.74
C LYS A 112 2.45 -38.61 17.18
N MET A 113 3.21 -38.94 18.21
CA MET A 113 4.22 -38.05 18.77
C MET A 113 5.47 -37.96 17.88
N GLU A 114 5.90 -39.06 17.26
CA GLU A 114 6.99 -39.04 16.28
C GLU A 114 6.61 -38.20 15.05
N ALA A 115 5.39 -38.37 14.53
CA ALA A 115 4.89 -37.55 13.42
C ALA A 115 4.81 -36.06 13.80
N PHE A 116 4.35 -35.75 15.01
CA PHE A 116 4.31 -34.39 15.54
C PHE A 116 5.71 -33.77 15.63
N VAL A 117 6.68 -34.46 16.26
CA VAL A 117 8.05 -33.95 16.43
C VAL A 117 8.71 -33.70 15.07
N LEU A 118 8.54 -34.62 14.13
CA LEU A 118 9.09 -34.47 12.78
C LEU A 118 8.52 -33.23 12.07
N SER A 119 7.21 -33.02 12.12
CA SER A 119 6.58 -31.81 11.55
C SER A 119 7.05 -30.54 12.24
N ALA A 120 7.04 -30.54 13.58
CA ALA A 120 7.39 -29.37 14.38
C ALA A 120 8.86 -28.95 14.20
N GLN A 121 9.79 -29.91 14.12
CA GLN A 121 11.21 -29.63 13.84
C GLN A 121 11.42 -29.07 12.44
N LYS A 122 10.71 -29.61 11.43
CA LYS A 122 10.76 -29.10 10.07
C LYS A 122 10.25 -27.66 9.99
N GLU A 123 9.10 -27.39 10.59
CA GLU A 123 8.53 -26.03 10.65
C GLU A 123 9.44 -25.07 11.40
N HIS A 124 9.97 -25.47 12.56
CA HIS A 124 10.95 -24.67 13.33
C HIS A 124 12.18 -24.31 12.49
N GLY A 125 12.76 -25.28 11.78
CA GLY A 125 13.90 -25.06 10.89
C GLY A 125 13.57 -24.10 9.75
N GLN A 126 12.40 -24.25 9.12
CA GLN A 126 11.93 -23.35 8.06
C GLN A 126 11.71 -21.93 8.56
N THR A 127 11.04 -21.75 9.70
CA THR A 127 10.81 -20.44 10.33
C THR A 127 12.13 -19.77 10.72
N SER A 128 13.12 -20.54 11.20
CA SER A 128 14.46 -20.03 11.55
C SER A 128 15.23 -19.52 10.33
N CYS A 129 15.19 -20.28 9.23
CA CYS A 129 15.77 -19.84 7.96
C CYS A 129 15.07 -18.58 7.42
N HIS A 130 13.74 -18.53 7.51
CA HIS A 130 12.96 -17.38 7.09
C HIS A 130 13.29 -16.13 7.90
N LEU A 131 13.35 -16.24 9.23
CA LEU A 131 13.71 -15.13 10.12
C LEU A 131 15.11 -14.58 9.79
N THR A 132 16.09 -15.46 9.59
CA THR A 132 17.44 -15.07 9.19
C THR A 132 17.46 -14.31 7.86
N THR A 133 16.66 -14.78 6.89
CA THR A 133 16.52 -14.15 5.57
C THR A 133 15.90 -12.76 5.70
N VAL A 134 14.82 -12.62 6.46
CA VAL A 134 14.13 -11.33 6.68
C VAL A 134 15.05 -10.34 7.40
N GLN A 135 15.81 -10.78 8.41
CA GLN A 135 16.77 -9.93 9.10
C GLN A 135 17.86 -9.41 8.15
N ARG A 136 18.38 -10.27 7.27
CA ARG A 136 19.36 -9.86 6.26
C ARG A 136 18.76 -8.84 5.28
N SER A 137 17.58 -9.12 4.73
CA SER A 137 16.89 -8.19 3.84
C SER A 137 16.62 -6.83 4.50
N PHE A 138 16.31 -6.83 5.80
CA PHE A 138 16.14 -5.58 6.56
C PHE A 138 17.47 -4.82 6.71
N GLN A 139 18.58 -5.51 6.99
CA GLN A 139 19.90 -4.88 7.04
C GLN A 139 20.29 -4.28 5.69
N ASP A 140 20.06 -5.00 4.59
CA ASP A 140 20.31 -4.51 3.24
C ASP A 140 19.48 -3.25 2.94
N LEU A 141 18.21 -3.21 3.39
CA LEU A 141 17.34 -2.05 3.26
C LEU A 141 17.87 -0.83 4.04
N VAL A 142 18.33 -1.03 5.27
CA VAL A 142 18.94 0.02 6.10
C VAL A 142 20.16 0.62 5.42
N VAL A 143 21.04 -0.25 4.86
CA VAL A 143 22.24 0.17 4.13
C VAL A 143 21.86 0.92 2.85
N TYR A 144 20.90 0.41 2.07
CA TYR A 144 20.44 1.03 0.83
C TYR A 144 19.94 2.47 1.04
N PHE A 145 19.20 2.72 2.12
CA PHE A 145 18.71 4.07 2.46
C PHE A 145 19.70 4.90 3.31
N GLY A 146 20.85 4.33 3.68
CA GLY A 146 21.88 5.01 4.47
C GLY A 146 21.41 5.49 5.84
N LEU A 147 20.39 4.86 6.43
CA LEU A 147 19.87 5.25 7.74
C LEU A 147 20.85 4.83 8.83
N LYS A 148 21.15 5.75 9.75
CA LYS A 148 22.05 5.48 10.87
C LYS A 148 21.27 5.11 12.13
N PRO A 149 21.86 4.31 13.03
CA PRO A 149 21.27 4.05 14.34
C PRO A 149 21.02 5.36 15.12
N LYS A 150 20.01 5.35 16.00
CA LYS A 150 19.82 6.48 16.93
C LYS A 150 20.97 6.54 17.93
N ALA A 151 21.16 7.71 18.55
CA ALA A 151 22.13 7.85 19.62
C ALA A 151 21.85 6.84 20.75
N GLY A 152 22.82 5.99 21.05
CA GLY A 152 22.71 4.93 22.05
C GLY A 152 22.35 3.55 21.48
N ASP A 153 21.85 3.47 20.25
CA ASP A 153 21.56 2.21 19.59
C ASP A 153 22.80 1.69 18.84
N LYS A 154 23.02 0.37 18.87
CA LYS A 154 24.09 -0.28 18.10
C LYS A 154 23.72 -0.43 16.62
N GLU A 155 22.44 -0.70 16.36
CA GLU A 155 21.90 -0.98 15.04
C GLU A 155 20.56 -0.25 14.85
N VAL A 156 20.17 -0.03 13.59
CA VAL A 156 18.86 0.53 13.28
C VAL A 156 17.80 -0.52 13.59
N THR A 157 16.80 -0.15 14.39
CA THR A 157 15.64 -1.02 14.68
C THR A 157 14.60 -0.93 13.57
N ALA A 158 13.84 -2.01 13.36
CA ALA A 158 12.69 -2.02 12.44
C ALA A 158 11.71 -0.89 12.78
N GLY A 159 11.42 -0.69 14.06
CA GLY A 159 10.60 0.43 14.53
C GLY A 159 11.15 1.79 14.08
N HIS A 160 12.44 2.06 14.26
CA HIS A 160 13.00 3.33 13.79
C HIS A 160 12.83 3.53 12.28
N PHE A 161 13.22 2.53 11.49
CA PHE A 161 13.20 2.62 10.03
C PHE A 161 11.76 2.77 9.50
N PHE A 162 10.87 1.86 9.91
CA PHE A 162 9.52 1.81 9.38
C PHE A 162 8.62 2.92 9.94
N THR A 163 8.86 3.46 11.13
CA THR A 163 8.09 4.64 11.60
C THR A 163 8.31 5.85 10.70
N LEU A 164 9.54 6.10 10.22
CA LEU A 164 9.82 7.20 9.27
C LEU A 164 9.03 7.03 7.97
N TRP A 165 9.01 5.82 7.42
CA TRP A 165 8.22 5.50 6.24
C TRP A 165 6.71 5.57 6.50
N PHE A 166 6.26 5.05 7.64
CA PHE A 166 4.85 5.02 8.00
C PHE A 166 4.25 6.43 8.01
N GLU A 167 4.89 7.36 8.73
CA GLU A 167 4.42 8.73 8.83
C GLU A 167 4.33 9.38 7.44
N PHE A 168 5.37 9.22 6.63
CA PHE A 168 5.39 9.75 5.27
C PHE A 168 4.33 9.11 4.36
N CYS A 169 4.21 7.77 4.35
CA CYS A 169 3.23 7.05 3.56
C CYS A 169 1.80 7.44 3.97
N ALA A 170 1.53 7.60 5.26
CA ALA A 170 0.23 8.02 5.78
C ALA A 170 -0.14 9.43 5.28
N ASP A 171 0.79 10.39 5.44
CA ASP A 171 0.60 11.75 4.97
C ASP A 171 0.42 11.79 3.44
N PHE A 172 1.31 11.12 2.69
CA PHE A 172 1.23 11.04 1.22
C PHE A 172 -0.10 10.44 0.77
N LYS A 173 -0.51 9.29 1.32
CA LYS A 173 -1.76 8.60 0.94
C LYS A 173 -2.99 9.47 1.21
N ALA A 174 -3.03 10.17 2.34
CA ALA A 174 -4.13 11.08 2.67
C ALA A 174 -4.23 12.22 1.65
N ARG A 175 -3.10 12.80 1.23
CA ARG A 175 -3.06 13.84 0.20
C ARG A 175 -3.43 13.28 -1.18
N TRP A 176 -2.87 12.13 -1.55
CA TRP A 176 -3.09 11.46 -2.83
C TRP A 176 -4.56 11.15 -3.06
N LYS A 177 -5.27 10.62 -2.05
CA LYS A 177 -6.72 10.37 -2.12
C LYS A 177 -7.52 11.65 -2.39
N ARG A 178 -7.21 12.75 -1.69
CA ARG A 178 -7.92 14.02 -1.85
C ARG A 178 -7.65 14.65 -3.22
N GLU A 179 -6.41 14.61 -3.68
CA GLU A 179 -6.01 15.18 -4.96
C GLU A 179 -6.59 14.39 -6.13
N ASN A 180 -6.55 13.05 -6.09
CA ASN A 180 -7.25 12.22 -7.08
C ASN A 180 -8.73 12.55 -7.16
N LYS A 181 -9.41 12.72 -6.02
CA LYS A 181 -10.82 13.13 -5.99
C LYS A 181 -11.02 14.53 -6.58
N SER A 182 -10.07 15.44 -6.41
CA SER A 182 -10.09 16.78 -7.00
C SER A 182 -9.99 16.71 -8.53
N ILE A 183 -8.99 15.98 -9.05
CA ILE A 183 -8.77 15.78 -10.49
C ILE A 183 -9.99 15.13 -11.13
N SER A 184 -10.55 14.10 -10.50
CA SER A 184 -11.77 13.43 -10.98
C SER A 184 -12.95 14.40 -11.13
N LYS A 185 -13.19 15.24 -10.12
CA LYS A 185 -14.24 16.27 -10.16
C LYS A 185 -13.98 17.32 -11.25
N GLN A 186 -12.74 17.74 -11.44
CA GLN A 186 -12.39 18.71 -12.46
C GLN A 186 -12.66 18.15 -13.87
N ARG A 187 -12.19 16.92 -14.14
CA ARG A 187 -12.44 16.23 -15.42
C ARG A 187 -13.93 16.07 -15.72
N LEU A 188 -14.73 15.73 -14.70
CA LEU A 188 -16.18 15.62 -14.85
C LEU A 188 -16.81 16.98 -15.24
N LYS A 189 -16.39 18.08 -14.60
CA LYS A 189 -16.87 19.43 -14.94
C LYS A 189 -16.45 19.83 -16.36
N GLU A 190 -15.21 19.56 -16.75
CA GLU A 190 -14.70 19.85 -18.10
C GLU A 190 -15.46 19.05 -19.16
N ALA A 191 -15.75 17.76 -18.92
CA ALA A 191 -16.57 16.94 -19.80
C ALA A 191 -18.00 17.49 -19.92
N GLN A 192 -18.63 17.87 -18.80
CA GLN A 192 -19.97 18.49 -18.81
C GLN A 192 -19.99 19.81 -19.58
N MET A 193 -18.99 20.67 -19.40
CA MET A 193 -18.86 21.94 -20.12
C MET A 193 -18.61 21.71 -21.61
N SER A 194 -17.79 20.71 -21.96
CA SER A 194 -17.55 20.32 -23.35
C SER A 194 -18.84 19.84 -24.03
N VAL A 195 -19.63 18.98 -23.37
CA VAL A 195 -20.94 18.55 -23.86
C VAL A 195 -21.87 19.74 -24.05
N LYS A 196 -22.00 20.63 -23.05
CA LYS A 196 -22.85 21.84 -23.14
C LYS A 196 -22.45 22.74 -24.32
N ARG A 197 -21.15 22.96 -24.52
CA ARG A 197 -20.62 23.73 -25.64
C ARG A 197 -20.98 23.09 -26.98
N ILE A 198 -20.74 21.79 -27.14
CA ILE A 198 -21.09 21.05 -28.36
C ILE A 198 -22.60 21.10 -28.63
N THR A 199 -23.45 20.99 -27.61
CA THR A 199 -24.92 21.06 -27.74
C THR A 199 -25.45 22.49 -27.96
N GLY A 200 -24.71 23.52 -27.55
CA GLY A 200 -25.08 24.92 -27.77
C GLY A 200 -24.59 25.45 -29.14
N GLU A 201 -23.40 25.02 -29.57
CA GLU A 201 -22.83 25.34 -30.89
C GLU A 201 -23.55 24.58 -32.01
N LYS A 202 -23.93 23.32 -31.77
CA LYS A 202 -24.99 22.69 -32.53
C LYS A 202 -26.31 23.34 -32.11
N LYS A 203 -26.65 24.50 -32.70
CA LYS A 203 -28.05 24.82 -32.96
C LYS A 203 -28.60 23.62 -33.73
N VAL A 204 -29.12 22.63 -33.00
CA VAL A 204 -30.06 21.67 -33.56
C VAL A 204 -31.26 22.54 -33.88
N GLU A 205 -31.27 23.12 -35.08
CA GLU A 205 -32.50 23.53 -35.71
C GLU A 205 -33.31 22.24 -35.80
N THR A 206 -34.13 21.97 -34.78
CA THR A 206 -35.35 21.22 -35.00
C THR A 206 -36.10 22.04 -36.03
N ARG A 207 -35.86 21.76 -37.32
CA ARG A 207 -36.70 22.25 -38.40
C ARG A 207 -38.12 21.96 -37.95
N LYS A 208 -38.92 23.01 -37.74
CA LYS A 208 -40.36 22.85 -37.47
C LYS A 208 -40.87 21.86 -38.51
N ILE A 209 -41.39 20.72 -38.04
CA ILE A 209 -41.98 19.72 -38.93
C ILE A 209 -43.06 20.46 -39.70
N ASN A 210 -42.88 20.58 -41.02
CA ASN A 210 -43.86 21.24 -41.85
C ASN A 210 -45.13 20.37 -41.81
N PRO A 211 -46.27 20.90 -41.32
CA PRO A 211 -47.51 20.13 -41.21
C PRO A 211 -48.03 19.65 -42.58
N ASN A 212 -47.57 20.26 -43.68
CA ASN A 212 -47.86 19.81 -45.06
C ASN A 212 -46.80 18.86 -45.64
N SER A 213 -45.82 18.41 -44.86
CA SER A 213 -44.83 17.46 -45.35
C SER A 213 -45.49 16.14 -45.74
N LEU A 214 -44.98 15.49 -46.79
CA LEU A 214 -45.48 14.19 -47.24
C LEU A 214 -45.52 13.16 -46.09
N LYS A 215 -44.55 13.24 -45.18
CA LYS A 215 -44.43 12.35 -44.02
C LYS A 215 -45.55 12.55 -43.00
N GLU A 216 -45.96 13.80 -42.75
CA GLU A 216 -47.10 14.10 -41.85
C GLU A 216 -48.43 13.68 -42.48
N ARG A 217 -48.59 13.93 -43.80
CA ARG A 217 -49.79 13.55 -44.55
C ARG A 217 -49.96 12.03 -44.63
N LEU A 218 -48.87 11.28 -44.77
CA LEU A 218 -48.90 9.81 -44.73
C LEU A 218 -49.31 9.31 -43.33
N ARG A 219 -48.76 9.89 -42.25
CA ARG A 219 -49.16 9.55 -40.88
C ARG A 219 -50.64 9.83 -40.59
N GLN A 220 -51.17 10.97 -41.04
CA GLN A 220 -52.59 11.29 -40.88
C GLN A 220 -53.48 10.32 -41.67
N LYS A 221 -53.04 9.92 -42.87
CA LYS A 221 -53.77 8.95 -43.69
C LYS A 221 -53.77 7.55 -43.07
N GLU A 222 -52.64 7.10 -42.53
CA GLU A 222 -52.54 5.85 -41.78
C GLU A 222 -53.45 5.85 -40.53
N ALA A 223 -53.46 6.96 -39.78
CA ALA A 223 -54.35 7.12 -38.64
C ALA A 223 -55.84 7.07 -39.05
N SER A 224 -56.23 7.73 -40.15
CA SER A 224 -57.63 7.71 -40.63
C SER A 224 -58.10 6.36 -41.18
N VAL A 225 -57.19 5.54 -41.72
CA VAL A 225 -57.52 4.19 -42.22
C VAL A 225 -57.63 3.18 -41.07
N SER A 226 -57.07 3.49 -39.90
CA SER A 226 -57.14 2.64 -38.72
C SER A 226 -58.46 2.77 -37.94
N GLU A 227 -59.27 3.79 -38.24
CA GLU A 227 -60.55 4.10 -37.56
C GLU A 227 -61.79 3.80 -38.41
N SER A 228 -61.66 3.04 -39.52
CA SER A 228 -62.79 2.58 -40.36
C SER A 228 -62.96 1.07 -40.33
#